data_AF-A0AAV4NFJ2-F1
#
_entry.id   AF-A0AAV4NFJ2-F1
#
_cell.length_a   1.000
_cell.length_b   1.000
_cell.length_c   1.000
_cell.angle_alpha   90.00
_cell.angle_beta   90.00
_cell.angle_gamma   90.00
#
_symmetry.space_group_name_H-M   'P 1'
#
loop_
_entity.id
_entity.type
_entity.pdbx_description
1 polymer ?
#
loop_
_entity_poly.entity_id
_entity_poly.type
_entity_poly.pdbx_seq_one_letter_code
_entity_poly.pdbx_strand_id
1 'polypeptide(L)'
;MSGWTDPCDFCDKRFGKWLEANEETVHKIPTKPGILLVGLMQKNSVEFVDITIDKYDIQKLAYDRVDHAKEQVADKKTKVTKSVVVCRWMIFKVSDDKDVTSLCAHWYNNGVLPKFLNSWPGLDILEKTDKLTFSEELHKWCYPKKDAFGRNPRQRLQSWWKLLRVAIGFTHVKFVINTLVIGRDSMKL
;
A
#
# COMPACT_ATOMS: atom_id res chain seq x y z
N MET A 1 -5.73 0.09 -20.37
CA MET A 1 -5.25 -0.40 -19.07
C MET A 1 -3.76 -0.16 -19.05
N SER A 2 -3.28 0.85 -18.30
CA SER A 2 -1.85 1.01 -18.01
C SER A 2 -1.34 -0.28 -17.39
N GLY A 3 -0.26 -0.79 -17.96
CA GLY A 3 0.14 -2.18 -17.81
C GLY A 3 0.86 -2.40 -16.49
N TRP A 4 0.79 -3.61 -15.98
CA TRP A 4 1.47 -4.13 -14.79
C TRP A 4 3.00 -3.91 -14.70
N THR A 5 3.59 -3.40 -15.77
CA THR A 5 4.99 -2.99 -15.92
C THR A 5 5.22 -1.53 -15.52
N ASP A 6 4.15 -0.75 -15.46
CA ASP A 6 4.13 0.65 -15.07
C ASP A 6 4.17 0.73 -13.53
N PRO A 7 4.82 1.77 -12.96
CA PRO A 7 4.82 1.96 -11.52
C PRO A 7 3.38 2.20 -11.06
N CYS A 8 3.00 1.59 -9.93
CA CYS A 8 1.70 1.88 -9.35
C CYS A 8 1.66 3.31 -8.84
N ASP A 9 0.66 4.07 -9.29
CA ASP A 9 0.43 5.48 -8.91
C ASP A 9 0.37 5.72 -7.39
N PHE A 10 0.09 4.67 -6.61
CA PHE A 10 -0.07 4.75 -5.15
C PHE A 10 1.21 4.47 -4.36
N CYS A 11 2.11 3.63 -4.87
CA CYS A 11 3.26 3.19 -4.08
C CYS A 11 4.58 3.10 -4.85
N ASP A 12 4.58 3.46 -6.14
CA ASP A 12 5.73 3.42 -7.06
C ASP A 12 6.41 2.03 -7.16
N LYS A 13 5.76 0.99 -6.61
CA LYS A 13 6.21 -0.39 -6.74
C LYS A 13 5.78 -0.94 -8.10
N ARG A 14 6.53 -1.93 -8.59
CA ARG A 14 6.29 -2.62 -9.85
C ARG A 14 6.36 -4.12 -9.61
N PHE A 15 5.53 -4.88 -10.33
CA PHE A 15 5.76 -6.31 -10.44
C PHE A 15 6.96 -6.59 -11.34
N GLY A 16 7.66 -7.69 -11.07
CA GLY A 16 8.61 -8.25 -12.03
C GLY A 16 7.92 -8.56 -13.38
N LYS A 17 8.73 -8.64 -14.43
CA LYS A 17 8.25 -9.15 -15.73
C LYS A 17 7.75 -10.60 -15.55
N TRP A 18 6.79 -10.99 -16.37
CA TRP A 18 6.42 -12.40 -16.48
C TRP A 18 7.58 -13.20 -17.06
N LEU A 19 7.92 -14.29 -16.40
CA LEU A 19 8.94 -15.23 -16.82
C LEU A 19 8.31 -16.62 -16.90
N GLU A 20 8.78 -17.44 -17.84
CA GLU A 20 8.38 -18.84 -17.93
C GLU A 20 8.82 -19.60 -16.67
N ALA A 21 7.89 -20.33 -16.06
CA ALA A 21 8.10 -21.01 -14.79
C ALA A 21 8.83 -22.35 -14.99
N ASN A 22 10.14 -22.27 -15.16
CA ASN A 22 11.06 -23.40 -15.18
C ASN A 22 11.96 -23.40 -13.93
N GLU A 23 12.72 -24.47 -13.73
CA GLU A 23 13.59 -24.63 -12.55
C GLU A 23 14.57 -23.46 -12.39
N GLU A 24 15.18 -23.01 -13.49
CA GLU A 24 16.11 -21.88 -13.49
C GLU A 24 15.43 -20.57 -13.03
N THR A 25 14.21 -20.31 -13.49
CA THR A 25 13.46 -19.10 -13.15
C THR A 25 12.99 -19.13 -11.71
N VAL A 26 12.51 -20.28 -11.23
CA VAL A 26 12.12 -20.44 -9.82
C VAL A 26 13.33 -20.26 -8.90
N HIS A 27 14.52 -20.75 -9.32
CA HIS A 27 15.75 -20.56 -8.57
C HIS A 27 16.22 -19.09 -8.49
N LYS A 28 15.81 -18.24 -9.43
CA LYS A 28 16.10 -16.79 -9.42
C LYS A 28 15.17 -15.99 -8.49
N ILE A 29 14.09 -16.60 -7.99
CA ILE A 29 13.17 -15.95 -7.06
C ILE A 29 13.90 -15.72 -5.73
N PRO A 30 13.90 -14.49 -5.16
CA PRO A 30 14.58 -14.24 -3.90
C PRO A 30 14.00 -15.04 -2.74
N THR A 31 14.88 -15.57 -1.88
CA THR A 31 14.56 -16.12 -0.54
C THR A 31 14.24 -15.00 0.44
N LYS A 32 13.17 -14.26 0.14
CA LYS A 32 12.70 -13.11 0.91
C LYS A 32 11.19 -13.14 1.05
N PRO A 33 10.63 -12.38 1.99
CA PRO A 33 9.20 -12.13 2.06
C PRO A 33 8.68 -11.39 0.83
N GLY A 34 7.44 -11.65 0.40
CA GLY A 34 6.93 -11.12 -0.86
C GLY A 34 5.56 -11.66 -1.27
N ILE A 35 5.17 -11.30 -2.50
CA ILE A 35 4.03 -11.85 -3.22
C ILE A 35 4.54 -12.56 -4.47
N LEU A 36 4.10 -13.80 -4.66
CA LEU A 36 4.26 -14.58 -5.87
C LEU A 36 2.95 -14.61 -6.64
N LEU A 37 3.03 -14.43 -7.96
CA LEU A 37 1.92 -14.60 -8.87
C LEU A 37 2.29 -15.67 -9.89
N VAL A 38 1.38 -16.62 -10.08
CA VAL A 38 1.47 -17.67 -11.11
C VAL A 38 0.34 -17.45 -12.10
N GLY A 39 0.64 -17.62 -13.38
CA GLY A 39 -0.29 -17.46 -14.48
C GLY A 39 -0.08 -18.50 -15.58
N LEU A 40 -1.03 -18.58 -16.49
CA LEU A 40 -0.99 -19.34 -17.72
C LEU A 40 -0.92 -18.36 -18.88
N MET A 41 0.19 -18.39 -19.61
CA MET A 41 0.37 -17.61 -20.82
C MET A 41 -0.15 -18.39 -22.02
N GLN A 42 -1.09 -17.79 -22.75
CA GLN A 42 -1.62 -18.28 -24.01
C GLN A 42 -1.46 -17.20 -25.07
N LYS A 43 -0.60 -17.46 -26.07
CA LYS A 43 -0.24 -16.46 -27.09
C LYS A 43 0.27 -15.16 -26.44
N ASN A 44 -0.56 -14.12 -26.43
CA ASN A 44 -0.23 -12.78 -25.89
C ASN A 44 -1.06 -12.41 -24.65
N SER A 45 -1.82 -13.34 -24.08
CA SER A 45 -2.62 -13.12 -22.87
C SER A 45 -2.11 -13.99 -21.74
N VAL A 46 -2.07 -13.42 -20.52
CA VAL A 46 -1.78 -14.16 -19.29
C VAL A 46 -3.06 -14.25 -18.48
N GLU A 47 -3.51 -15.47 -18.20
CA GLU A 47 -4.56 -15.77 -17.23
C GLU A 47 -3.91 -16.05 -15.88
N PHE A 48 -4.30 -15.32 -14.84
CA PHE A 48 -3.78 -15.56 -13.49
C PHE A 48 -4.35 -16.85 -12.94
N VAL A 49 -3.50 -17.63 -12.27
CA VAL A 49 -3.94 -18.87 -11.62
C VAL A 49 -3.66 -18.99 -10.14
N ASP A 50 -2.65 -18.31 -9.62
CA ASP A 50 -2.41 -18.34 -8.19
C ASP A 50 -1.75 -17.05 -7.74
N ILE A 51 -2.07 -16.65 -6.51
CA ILE A 51 -1.47 -15.49 -5.87
C ILE A 51 -1.23 -15.86 -4.43
N THR A 52 0.04 -15.87 -4.08
CA THR A 52 0.49 -16.34 -2.78
C THR A 52 1.34 -15.27 -2.12
N ILE A 53 1.08 -15.01 -0.86
CA ILE A 53 1.81 -14.04 -0.03
C ILE A 53 2.58 -14.83 1.01
N ASP A 54 3.88 -14.60 1.12
CA ASP A 54 4.72 -15.21 2.16
C ASP A 54 5.47 -14.15 2.96
N LYS A 55 5.44 -14.26 4.29
CA LYS A 55 6.09 -13.32 5.22
C LYS A 55 7.57 -13.63 5.49
N TYR A 56 8.10 -14.71 4.93
CA TYR A 56 9.44 -15.22 5.23
C TYR A 56 10.24 -15.54 3.96
N ASP A 57 9.74 -16.42 3.11
CA ASP A 57 10.42 -16.96 1.94
C ASP A 57 9.43 -17.31 0.81
N ILE A 58 9.31 -16.44 -0.19
CA ILE A 58 8.43 -16.72 -1.33
C ILE A 58 8.98 -17.79 -2.25
N GLN A 59 10.30 -18.00 -2.29
CA GLN A 59 10.90 -18.96 -3.21
C GLN A 59 10.48 -20.38 -2.84
N LYS A 60 10.45 -20.69 -1.55
CA LYS A 60 9.96 -21.98 -1.06
C LYS A 60 8.56 -22.29 -1.57
N LEU A 61 7.64 -21.33 -1.48
CA LEU A 61 6.28 -21.50 -2.00
C LEU A 61 6.24 -21.50 -3.53
N ALA A 62 7.20 -20.88 -4.21
CA ALA A 62 7.19 -20.81 -5.66
C ALA A 62 7.35 -22.17 -6.32
N TYR A 63 8.17 -23.07 -5.77
CA TYR A 63 8.25 -24.44 -6.26
C TYR A 63 6.89 -25.14 -6.20
N ASP A 64 6.29 -25.19 -5.00
CA ASP A 64 5.00 -25.86 -4.78
C ASP A 64 3.88 -25.30 -5.68
N ARG A 65 3.79 -23.97 -5.80
CA ARG A 65 2.71 -23.32 -6.56
C ARG A 65 2.89 -23.46 -8.07
N VAL A 66 4.12 -23.40 -8.56
CA VAL A 66 4.41 -23.61 -9.98
C VAL A 66 4.12 -25.05 -10.38
N ASP A 67 4.50 -26.02 -9.56
CA ASP A 67 4.27 -27.43 -9.88
C ASP A 67 2.78 -27.78 -9.83
N HIS A 68 2.04 -27.28 -8.84
CA HIS A 68 0.58 -27.39 -8.83
C HIS A 68 -0.07 -26.76 -10.08
N ALA A 69 0.42 -25.60 -10.55
CA ALA A 69 -0.09 -25.00 -11.78
C ALA A 69 0.25 -25.83 -13.03
N LYS A 70 1.42 -26.47 -13.09
CA LYS A 70 1.80 -27.38 -14.18
C LYS A 70 0.90 -28.62 -14.21
N GLU A 71 0.57 -29.19 -13.05
CA GLU A 71 -0.37 -30.31 -12.92
C GLU A 71 -1.75 -29.92 -13.48
N GLN A 72 -2.29 -28.77 -13.08
CA GLN A 72 -3.56 -28.27 -13.60
C GLN A 72 -3.57 -28.09 -15.13
N VAL A 73 -2.45 -27.69 -15.72
CA VAL A 73 -2.31 -27.61 -17.19
C VAL A 73 -2.24 -28.99 -17.82
N ALA A 74 -1.53 -29.93 -17.19
CA ALA A 74 -1.40 -31.31 -17.66
C ALA A 74 -2.77 -32.03 -17.67
N ASP A 75 -3.61 -31.80 -16.66
CA ASP A 75 -4.95 -32.37 -16.57
C ASP A 75 -5.93 -31.76 -17.60
N LYS A 76 -5.72 -30.50 -17.97
CA LYS A 76 -6.54 -29.78 -18.98
C LYS A 76 -6.12 -30.05 -20.43
N LYS A 77 -5.22 -31.00 -20.70
CA LYS A 77 -4.66 -31.34 -22.04
C LYS A 77 -5.67 -31.71 -23.14
N THR A 78 -6.98 -31.63 -22.91
CA THR A 78 -8.02 -31.90 -23.91
C THR A 78 -8.35 -30.74 -24.84
N LYS A 79 -7.76 -29.54 -24.71
CA LYS A 79 -8.06 -28.39 -25.60
C LYS A 79 -6.83 -27.64 -26.12
N VAL A 80 -6.36 -28.05 -27.31
CA VAL A 80 -5.76 -27.36 -28.50
C VAL A 80 -4.78 -26.16 -28.33
N THR A 81 -4.68 -25.48 -27.19
CA THR A 81 -3.76 -24.34 -27.00
C THR A 81 -2.67 -24.67 -25.99
N LYS A 82 -1.41 -24.72 -26.47
CA LYS A 82 -0.21 -24.81 -25.62
C LYS A 82 -0.21 -23.63 -24.65
N SER A 83 -0.55 -23.88 -23.40
CA SER A 83 -0.46 -22.91 -22.31
C SER A 83 0.90 -23.08 -21.64
N VAL A 84 1.60 -21.98 -21.39
CA VAL A 84 2.89 -21.98 -20.70
C VAL A 84 2.67 -21.45 -19.29
N VAL A 85 3.16 -22.15 -18.27
CA VAL A 85 3.11 -21.64 -16.90
C VAL A 85 4.13 -20.51 -16.78
N VAL A 86 3.70 -19.35 -16.30
CA VAL A 86 4.54 -18.18 -16.08
C VAL A 86 4.42 -17.72 -14.63
N CYS A 87 5.48 -17.13 -14.10
CA CYS A 87 5.48 -16.54 -12.77
C CYS A 87 6.10 -15.14 -12.78
N ARG A 88 5.75 -14.35 -11.77
CA ARG A 88 6.37 -13.08 -11.42
C ARG A 88 6.23 -12.83 -9.94
N TRP A 89 7.02 -11.92 -9.40
CA TRP A 89 7.02 -11.65 -7.97
C TRP A 89 7.30 -10.19 -7.63
N MET A 90 7.07 -9.86 -6.36
CA MET A 90 7.45 -8.62 -5.72
C MET A 90 7.87 -8.90 -4.28
N ILE A 91 8.93 -8.24 -3.80
CA ILE A 91 9.50 -8.47 -2.46
C ILE A 91 9.08 -7.40 -1.45
N PHE A 92 9.12 -7.73 -0.16
CA PHE A 92 8.97 -6.77 0.95
C PHE A 92 10.31 -6.07 1.20
N LYS A 93 10.28 -4.81 1.67
CA LYS A 93 11.51 -4.14 2.13
C LYS A 93 11.82 -4.55 3.57
N VAL A 94 10.77 -4.64 4.38
CA VAL A 94 10.79 -5.09 5.78
C VAL A 94 9.61 -6.06 5.95
N SER A 95 9.79 -7.17 6.66
CA SER A 95 8.72 -8.14 6.96
C SER A 95 7.71 -7.64 8.00
N ASP A 96 7.42 -6.34 8.01
CA ASP A 96 6.44 -5.75 8.90
C ASP A 96 5.03 -5.79 8.27
N ASP A 97 4.00 -5.66 9.10
CA ASP A 97 2.62 -5.71 8.62
C ASP A 97 2.26 -4.54 7.70
N LYS A 98 3.00 -3.43 7.72
CA LYS A 98 2.74 -2.27 6.86
C LYS A 98 3.09 -2.59 5.41
N ASP A 99 4.23 -3.23 5.19
CA ASP A 99 4.66 -3.62 3.85
C ASP A 99 3.74 -4.68 3.24
N VAL A 100 3.31 -5.68 4.03
CA VAL A 100 2.34 -6.69 3.60
C VAL A 100 1.02 -6.04 3.18
N THR A 101 0.48 -5.18 4.04
CA THR A 101 -0.76 -4.44 3.80
C THR A 101 -0.67 -3.57 2.54
N SER A 102 0.43 -2.81 2.40
CA SER A 102 0.66 -1.98 1.22
C SER A 102 0.73 -2.79 -0.08
N LEU A 103 1.22 -4.02 -0.03
CA LEU A 103 1.35 -4.87 -1.20
C LEU A 103 0.06 -5.58 -1.57
N CYS A 104 -0.74 -5.99 -0.59
CA CYS A 104 -2.11 -6.45 -0.83
C CYS A 104 -2.93 -5.34 -1.50
N ALA A 105 -2.83 -4.10 -1.02
CA ALA A 105 -3.51 -2.97 -1.62
C ALA A 105 -3.01 -2.65 -3.03
N HIS A 106 -1.69 -2.73 -3.25
CA HIS A 106 -1.11 -2.58 -4.58
C HIS A 106 -1.69 -3.60 -5.57
N TRP A 107 -1.75 -4.87 -5.14
CA TRP A 107 -2.37 -5.92 -5.93
C TRP A 107 -3.84 -5.63 -6.18
N TYR A 108 -4.65 -5.34 -5.16
CA TYR A 108 -6.08 -5.08 -5.34
C TYR A 108 -6.34 -3.91 -6.31
N ASN A 109 -5.59 -2.81 -6.16
CA ASN A 109 -5.79 -1.59 -6.95
C ASN A 109 -5.40 -1.71 -8.43
N ASN A 110 -4.49 -2.62 -8.77
CA ASN A 110 -3.98 -2.81 -10.14
C ASN A 110 -4.32 -4.19 -10.70
N GLY A 111 -4.95 -5.01 -9.85
CA GLY A 111 -5.16 -6.44 -9.94
C GLY A 111 -6.22 -6.85 -10.94
N VAL A 112 -6.23 -8.13 -11.31
CA VAL A 112 -7.39 -8.80 -11.87
C VAL A 112 -7.58 -10.06 -11.06
N LEU A 113 -8.75 -10.21 -10.42
CA LEU A 113 -9.10 -11.42 -9.70
C LEU A 113 -9.12 -12.59 -10.70
N PRO A 114 -8.32 -13.65 -10.50
CA PRO A 114 -8.47 -14.88 -11.26
C PRO A 114 -9.92 -15.36 -11.27
N LYS A 115 -10.45 -15.78 -12.43
CA LYS A 115 -11.86 -16.14 -12.59
C LYS A 115 -12.37 -17.23 -11.64
N PHE A 116 -11.47 -18.03 -11.09
CA PHE A 116 -11.78 -19.16 -10.22
C PHE A 116 -11.49 -18.89 -8.75
N LEU A 117 -10.98 -17.71 -8.41
CA LEU A 117 -10.92 -17.27 -7.02
C LEU A 117 -12.25 -16.58 -6.68
N ASN A 118 -12.85 -17.01 -5.58
CA ASN A 118 -14.09 -16.42 -5.06
C ASN A 118 -13.85 -15.10 -4.31
N SER A 119 -12.61 -14.86 -3.87
CA SER A 119 -12.21 -13.67 -3.14
C SER A 119 -10.76 -13.29 -3.44
N TRP A 120 -10.43 -12.02 -3.22
CA TRP A 120 -9.08 -11.49 -3.40
C TRP A 120 -8.15 -12.01 -2.30
N PRO A 121 -7.03 -12.67 -2.63
CA PRO A 121 -6.03 -13.06 -1.64
C PRO A 121 -5.47 -11.84 -0.91
N GLY A 122 -5.38 -11.92 0.42
CA GLY A 122 -4.93 -10.83 1.28
C GLY A 122 -5.96 -9.72 1.51
N LEU A 123 -7.21 -9.87 1.03
CA LEU A 123 -8.30 -8.94 1.36
C LEU A 123 -8.60 -8.96 2.87
N ASP A 124 -8.52 -10.13 3.50
CA ASP A 124 -8.68 -10.27 4.94
C ASP A 124 -7.58 -9.53 5.73
N ILE A 125 -6.37 -9.41 5.16
CA ILE A 125 -5.27 -8.62 5.72
C ILE A 125 -5.59 -7.12 5.60
N LEU A 126 -6.15 -6.69 4.46
CA LEU A 126 -6.56 -5.31 4.22
C LEU A 126 -7.72 -4.88 5.12
N GLU A 127 -8.72 -5.73 5.29
CA GLU A 127 -9.90 -5.43 6.11
C GLU A 127 -9.58 -5.35 7.61
N LYS A 128 -8.55 -6.07 8.08
CA LYS A 128 -8.12 -6.07 9.49
C LYS A 128 -7.17 -4.93 9.84
N THR A 129 -6.63 -4.20 8.86
CA THR A 129 -5.67 -3.13 9.13
C THR A 129 -6.35 -1.78 9.33
N ASP A 130 -5.80 -0.96 10.22
CA ASP A 130 -6.16 0.45 10.39
C ASP A 130 -5.32 1.38 9.49
N LYS A 131 -4.32 0.84 8.78
CA LYS A 131 -3.34 1.61 8.01
C LYS A 131 -3.86 2.09 6.66
N LEU A 132 -4.85 1.39 6.10
CA LEU A 132 -5.46 1.70 4.81
C LEU A 132 -6.99 1.65 4.94
N THR A 133 -7.67 2.38 4.07
CA THR A 133 -9.13 2.40 3.97
C THR A 133 -9.54 2.29 2.50
N PHE A 134 -10.66 1.64 2.24
CA PHE A 134 -11.21 1.57 0.90
C PHE A 134 -11.94 2.88 0.55
N SER A 135 -11.58 3.49 -0.57
CA SER A 135 -12.27 4.67 -1.09
C SER A 135 -13.33 4.24 -2.10
N GLU A 136 -14.60 4.41 -1.75
CA GLU A 136 -15.74 4.18 -2.65
C GLU A 136 -15.69 5.08 -3.89
N GLU A 137 -15.18 6.31 -3.75
CA GLU A 137 -15.04 7.25 -4.87
C GLU A 137 -14.01 6.76 -5.89
N LEU A 138 -12.82 6.36 -5.41
CA LEU A 138 -11.72 5.93 -6.27
C LEU A 138 -11.78 4.44 -6.63
N HIS A 139 -12.64 3.67 -5.96
CA HIS A 139 -12.69 2.21 -5.98
C HIS A 139 -11.31 1.58 -5.70
N LYS A 140 -10.57 2.14 -4.73
CA LYS A 140 -9.18 1.77 -4.43
C LYS A 140 -8.87 1.85 -2.94
N TRP A 141 -8.00 0.98 -2.47
CA TRP A 141 -7.39 1.06 -1.13
C TRP A 141 -6.39 2.20 -1.07
N CYS A 142 -6.56 3.08 -0.08
CA CYS A 142 -5.82 4.32 0.06
C CYS A 142 -5.35 4.50 1.51
N TYR A 143 -4.32 5.33 1.75
CA TYR A 143 -4.05 5.80 3.10
C TYR A 143 -5.22 6.65 3.59
N PRO A 144 -5.65 6.51 4.86
CA PRO A 144 -6.69 7.36 5.42
C PRO A 144 -6.26 8.83 5.24
N LYS A 145 -7.21 9.68 4.86
CA LYS A 145 -6.97 11.12 4.84
C LYS A 145 -6.49 11.48 6.24
N LYS A 146 -5.28 12.04 6.35
CA LYS A 146 -4.84 12.63 7.60
C LYS A 146 -5.82 13.75 7.89
N ASP A 147 -6.73 13.49 8.81
CA ASP A 147 -7.54 14.51 9.42
C ASP A 147 -6.61 15.65 9.82
N ALA A 148 -6.86 16.85 9.30
CA ALA A 148 -6.10 18.06 9.59
C ALA A 148 -6.26 18.52 11.06
N PHE A 149 -6.56 17.58 11.97
CA PHE A 149 -6.72 17.73 13.40
C PHE A 149 -5.39 17.56 14.15
N GLY A 150 -4.27 17.44 13.43
CA GLY A 150 -2.92 17.67 13.95
C GLY A 150 -2.49 19.14 13.92
N ARG A 151 -3.39 20.12 13.73
CA ARG A 151 -3.04 21.52 14.01
C ARG A 151 -2.88 21.66 15.51
N ASN A 152 -1.63 21.82 15.96
CA ASN A 152 -1.27 22.21 17.33
C ASN A 152 -2.32 23.17 17.92
N PRO A 153 -2.79 23.00 19.18
CA PRO A 153 -3.75 23.90 19.81
C PRO A 153 -3.35 25.39 19.71
N ARG A 154 -2.05 25.67 19.59
CA ARG A 154 -1.48 27.01 19.40
C ARG A 154 -1.89 27.70 18.09
N GLN A 155 -2.25 26.98 17.03
CA GLN A 155 -2.70 27.59 15.77
C GLN A 155 -4.19 27.96 15.78
N ARG A 156 -5.01 27.34 16.63
CA ARG A 156 -6.43 27.71 16.80
C ARG A 156 -6.61 29.06 17.53
N LEU A 157 -5.68 29.40 18.42
CA LEU A 157 -5.71 30.69 19.13
C LEU A 157 -5.43 31.89 18.20
N GLN A 158 -4.50 31.78 17.23
CA GLN A 158 -4.20 32.93 16.35
C GLN A 158 -5.35 33.31 15.41
N SER A 159 -6.22 32.35 15.05
CA SER A 159 -7.42 32.63 14.24
C SER A 159 -8.50 33.37 15.04
N TRP A 160 -8.64 33.08 16.33
CA TRP A 160 -9.58 33.79 17.22
C TRP A 160 -9.14 35.23 17.49
N TRP A 161 -7.84 35.50 17.68
CA TRP A 161 -7.33 36.86 17.84
C TRP A 161 -7.48 37.72 16.58
N LYS A 162 -7.41 37.13 15.37
CA LYS A 162 -7.72 37.84 14.12
C LYS A 162 -9.21 38.19 13.99
N LEU A 163 -10.11 37.32 14.42
CA LEU A 163 -11.55 37.60 14.42
C LEU A 163 -11.96 38.59 15.52
N LEU A 164 -11.32 38.54 16.69
CA LEU A 164 -11.56 39.53 17.75
C LEU A 164 -11.07 40.94 17.38
N ARG A 165 -9.97 41.08 16.61
CA ARG A 165 -9.52 42.38 16.10
C ARG A 165 -10.43 42.95 15.01
N VAL A 166 -11.14 42.12 14.27
CA VAL A 166 -12.15 42.57 13.30
C VAL A 166 -13.46 42.93 14.01
N ALA A 167 -13.82 42.23 15.10
CA ALA A 167 -15.00 42.55 15.91
C ALA A 167 -14.83 43.78 16.82
N ILE A 168 -13.61 44.10 17.26
CA ILE A 168 -13.30 45.27 18.12
C ILE A 168 -12.68 46.40 17.29
N GLY A 169 -12.97 46.44 15.99
CA GLY A 169 -12.72 47.63 15.19
C GLY A 169 -13.81 48.67 15.43
N PHE A 170 -13.93 49.25 16.62
CA PHE A 170 -14.53 50.58 16.88
C PHE A 170 -14.45 50.91 18.39
N THR A 171 -13.33 51.49 18.82
CA THR A 171 -13.32 52.71 19.66
C THR A 171 -11.88 53.14 19.93
N HIS A 172 -11.58 54.37 19.51
CA HIS A 172 -10.38 55.10 19.89
C HIS A 172 -10.34 55.24 21.43
N VAL A 173 -9.43 54.55 22.11
CA VAL A 173 -8.97 54.96 23.44
C VAL A 173 -7.45 54.81 23.49
N LYS A 174 -6.75 55.95 23.49
CA LYS A 174 -5.32 56.04 23.84
C LYS A 174 -5.19 55.60 25.30
N PHE A 175 -4.59 54.43 25.54
CA PHE A 175 -4.08 54.10 26.88
C PHE A 175 -2.57 54.32 26.91
N VAL A 176 -2.19 55.29 27.73
CA VAL A 176 -0.82 55.63 28.09
C VAL A 176 -0.22 54.45 28.85
N ILE A 177 0.87 53.87 28.35
CA ILE A 177 1.68 52.92 29.12
C ILE A 177 2.56 53.76 30.04
N ASN A 178 2.16 53.84 31.32
CA ASN A 178 3.03 54.37 32.37
C ASN A 178 3.89 53.23 32.91
N THR A 179 5.19 53.42 32.78
CA THR A 179 6.28 52.64 33.34
C THR A 179 6.10 52.46 34.85
N LEU A 180 6.16 51.23 35.35
CA LEU A 180 6.51 50.99 36.75
C LEU A 180 7.53 49.86 36.84
N VAL A 181 8.77 50.29 37.04
CA VAL A 181 9.89 49.48 37.50
C VAL A 181 9.68 49.21 39.00
N ILE A 182 9.55 47.94 39.36
CA ILE A 182 9.78 47.41 40.71
C ILE A 182 10.57 46.12 40.43
N GLY A 183 11.79 45.88 40.88
CA GLY A 183 12.55 46.39 42.01
C GLY A 183 13.32 45.17 42.51
N ARG A 184 14.63 45.11 42.21
CA ARG A 184 15.56 44.15 42.82
C ARG A 184 15.57 44.39 44.32
N ASP A 185 15.51 43.32 45.11
CA ASP A 185 16.42 43.04 46.24
C ASP A 185 15.97 41.72 46.92
N SER A 186 16.79 40.67 46.86
CA SER A 186 17.86 40.35 47.81
C SER A 186 17.35 39.50 48.99
N MET A 187 17.73 38.22 49.03
CA MET A 187 18.10 37.56 50.29
C MET A 187 18.88 36.26 50.00
N LYS A 188 20.20 36.36 50.17
CA LYS A 188 21.06 35.28 50.64
C LYS A 188 20.95 35.27 52.17
N LEU A 189 20.85 34.07 52.75
CA LEU A 189 21.65 33.60 53.89
C LEU A 189 21.54 32.08 53.93
#